data_AF-A0A1B1TUG3-F1
#
_entry.id   AF-A0A1B1TUG3-F1
#
_cell.length_a   1.000
_cell.length_b   1.000
_cell.length_c   1.000
_cell.angle_alpha   90.00
_cell.angle_beta   90.00
_cell.angle_gamma   90.00
#
_symmetry.space_group_name_H-M   'P 1'
#
loop_
_entity.id
_entity.type
_entity.pdbx_description
1 polymer ?
#
loop_
_entity_poly.entity_id
_entity_poly.type
_entity_poly.pdbx_seq_one_letter_code
_entity_poly.pdbx_strand_id
1 'polypeptide(L)'
;MPQPLKWSISIVFLFTVLITRHHAPARPAYNSEKIYGLWLTDVSVLAFTYTSFLDEVLHGMAGSGYDRVYFSVYGYRGQLYPNKERPDRIPELPFFRPLQSMAKESRRQGLKPFAWFEFGLMLPADDALAKKHPDWLLKLPDGTTAIENTGIQTVWLDPAHPEVQAYILSHMNEILKAKDLAGIQLDDHWAIPREFGEHRAALTALTQKVHDHIKAKNPELILSLSPNAYDFSREKYNQDWLPWVQQGLVDEVVIQVYRPTPEAVAQTIKTSGIETAAQYVPVGIGLYTGYRQGQPFTPDAIDQQIEVVEQKDFGYALFSWEYLALRYLFSAIPK
;
A
#
# COMPACT_ATOMS: atom_id res chain seq x y z
N MET A 1 -18.84 21.21 -52.76
CA MET A 1 -18.78 20.60 -51.41
C MET A 1 -17.32 20.50 -51.01
N PRO A 2 -16.86 21.20 -49.96
CA PRO A 2 -15.46 21.18 -49.54
C PRO A 2 -15.17 19.91 -48.74
N GLN A 3 -14.01 19.29 -48.98
CA GLN A 3 -13.56 18.09 -48.26
C GLN A 3 -13.33 18.39 -46.77
N PRO A 4 -13.73 17.51 -45.83
CA PRO A 4 -13.34 17.65 -44.45
C PRO A 4 -11.87 17.20 -44.28
N LEU A 5 -11.03 18.21 -44.10
CA LEU A 5 -9.88 18.28 -43.19
C LEU A 5 -9.25 16.94 -42.74
N LYS A 6 -8.29 16.43 -43.52
CA LYS A 6 -7.36 15.33 -43.13
C LYS A 6 -6.29 15.73 -42.10
N TRP A 7 -6.53 16.75 -41.28
CA TRP A 7 -5.55 17.28 -40.32
C TRP A 7 -5.77 16.85 -38.86
N SER A 8 -6.93 16.24 -38.54
CA SER A 8 -7.26 15.83 -37.17
C SER A 8 -6.57 14.54 -36.72
N ILE A 9 -6.25 13.62 -37.63
CA ILE A 9 -5.56 12.36 -37.27
C ILE A 9 -4.06 12.62 -37.04
N SER A 10 -3.43 13.48 -37.86
CA SER A 10 -2.01 13.79 -37.70
C SER A 10 -1.71 14.60 -36.43
N ILE A 11 -2.62 15.48 -35.97
CA ILE A 11 -2.43 16.24 -34.73
C ILE A 11 -2.69 15.38 -33.49
N VAL A 12 -3.63 14.43 -33.53
CA VAL A 12 -3.80 13.45 -32.45
C VAL A 12 -2.62 12.48 -32.41
N PHE A 13 -2.09 12.05 -33.56
CA PHE A 13 -0.86 11.25 -33.59
C PHE A 13 0.36 12.07 -33.16
N LEU A 14 0.44 13.38 -33.50
CA LEU A 14 1.50 14.26 -33.02
C LEU A 14 1.39 14.53 -31.52
N PHE A 15 0.20 14.68 -30.93
CA PHE A 15 0.01 14.80 -29.49
C PHE A 15 0.27 13.48 -28.74
N THR A 16 -0.01 12.34 -29.37
CA THR A 16 0.30 11.00 -28.81
C THR A 16 1.78 10.67 -28.94
N VAL A 17 2.47 11.22 -29.95
CA VAL A 17 3.91 11.06 -30.18
C VAL A 17 4.74 12.14 -29.48
N LEU A 18 4.21 13.34 -29.23
CA LEU A 18 4.83 14.46 -28.49
C LEU A 18 4.66 14.38 -26.96
N ILE A 19 4.07 13.31 -26.43
CA ILE A 19 4.57 12.72 -25.18
C ILE A 19 5.87 11.95 -25.53
N THR A 20 6.78 12.65 -26.22
CA THR A 20 8.13 12.21 -26.49
C THR A 20 8.87 12.22 -25.16
N ARG A 21 9.01 11.05 -24.55
CA ARG A 21 10.24 10.60 -23.86
C ARG A 21 10.93 11.61 -22.93
N HIS A 22 10.21 12.49 -22.23
CA HIS A 22 10.83 13.23 -21.14
C HIS A 22 10.83 12.31 -19.92
N HIS A 23 11.87 11.48 -19.85
CA HIS A 23 12.19 10.80 -18.62
C HIS A 23 12.86 11.80 -17.69
N ALA A 24 12.38 11.90 -16.45
CA ALA A 24 13.05 12.71 -15.45
C ALA A 24 14.48 12.18 -15.26
N PRO A 25 15.50 13.02 -15.01
CA PRO A 25 16.86 12.55 -14.85
C PRO A 25 16.94 11.53 -13.69
N ALA A 26 17.70 10.45 -13.88
CA ALA A 26 17.87 9.43 -12.86
C ALA A 26 18.54 10.04 -11.61
N ARG A 27 18.19 9.52 -10.44
CA ARG A 27 18.81 9.89 -9.17
C ARG A 27 19.57 8.71 -8.58
N PRO A 28 20.71 8.93 -7.91
CA PRO A 28 21.40 7.87 -7.19
C PRO A 28 20.52 7.36 -6.04
N ALA A 29 20.77 6.13 -5.60
CA ALA A 29 20.09 5.57 -4.42
C ALA A 29 20.30 6.47 -3.20
N TYR A 30 19.20 6.84 -2.55
CA TYR A 30 19.24 7.54 -1.28
C TYR A 30 19.20 6.50 -0.15
N ASN A 31 20.32 6.35 0.55
CA ASN A 31 20.40 5.47 1.71
C ASN A 31 20.17 6.29 2.99
N SER A 32 18.95 6.22 3.51
CA SER A 32 18.61 6.72 4.84
C SER A 32 18.69 5.60 5.87
N GLU A 33 19.14 5.93 7.08
CA GLU A 33 19.04 5.06 8.25
C GLU A 33 17.59 4.92 8.75
N LYS A 34 16.75 5.92 8.44
CA LYS A 34 15.32 5.99 8.81
C LYS A 34 14.41 5.78 7.60
N ILE A 35 13.20 5.35 7.86
CA ILE A 35 12.17 5.12 6.83
C ILE A 35 11.56 6.47 6.40
N TYR A 36 11.68 6.83 5.12
CA TYR A 36 10.98 7.97 4.53
C TYR A 36 10.15 7.50 3.35
N GLY A 37 8.89 7.16 3.63
CA GLY A 37 8.03 6.45 2.70
C GLY A 37 6.81 7.22 2.22
N LEU A 38 6.17 6.66 1.21
CA LEU A 38 4.95 7.22 0.66
C LEU A 38 4.08 6.13 0.07
N TRP A 39 2.79 6.16 0.40
CA TRP A 39 1.81 5.22 -0.14
C TRP A 39 1.06 5.82 -1.32
N LEU A 40 0.96 5.04 -2.40
CA LEU A 40 0.17 5.32 -3.59
C LEU A 40 -0.92 4.25 -3.74
N THR A 41 -2.17 4.70 -3.77
CA THR A 41 -3.37 3.85 -3.92
C THR A 41 -3.53 3.36 -5.37
N ASP A 42 -4.42 2.38 -5.55
CA ASP A 42 -4.75 1.77 -6.85
C ASP A 42 -5.17 2.79 -7.93
N VAL A 43 -5.83 3.90 -7.55
CA VAL A 43 -6.21 5.00 -8.45
C VAL A 43 -4.99 5.71 -9.03
N SER A 44 -3.98 6.01 -8.20
CA SER A 44 -2.72 6.59 -8.68
C SER A 44 -1.99 5.63 -9.61
N VAL A 45 -1.93 4.36 -9.22
CA VAL A 45 -1.20 3.38 -10.02
C VAL A 45 -1.84 3.27 -11.42
N LEU A 46 -3.17 3.21 -11.52
CA LEU A 46 -3.85 3.18 -12.81
C LEU A 46 -3.70 4.46 -13.63
N ALA A 47 -3.72 5.63 -12.99
CA ALA A 47 -3.54 6.90 -13.68
C ALA A 47 -2.10 7.09 -14.20
N PHE A 48 -1.11 6.57 -13.48
CA PHE A 48 0.30 6.91 -13.70
C PHE A 48 1.12 5.84 -14.41
N THR A 49 0.73 4.56 -14.34
CA THR A 49 1.50 3.49 -15.01
C THR A 49 1.59 3.69 -16.54
N TYR A 50 0.73 4.51 -17.12
CA TYR A 50 0.66 4.76 -18.57
C TYR A 50 1.29 6.08 -19.03
N THR A 51 1.95 6.84 -18.16
CA THR A 51 2.46 8.19 -18.48
C THR A 51 3.87 8.44 -17.94
N SER A 52 4.59 9.39 -18.52
CA SER A 52 5.85 9.93 -17.96
C SER A 52 5.64 10.59 -16.58
N PHE A 53 4.39 10.80 -16.18
CA PHE A 53 4.05 11.42 -14.91
C PHE A 53 4.44 10.57 -13.70
N LEU A 54 4.36 9.22 -13.78
CA LEU A 54 4.83 8.37 -12.68
C LEU A 54 6.31 8.63 -12.40
N ASP A 55 7.11 8.72 -13.46
CA ASP A 55 8.54 8.98 -13.38
C ASP A 55 8.82 10.36 -12.77
N GLU A 56 8.13 11.42 -13.22
CA GLU A 56 8.26 12.76 -12.63
C GLU A 56 7.87 12.80 -11.15
N VAL A 57 6.81 12.08 -10.77
CA VAL A 57 6.40 11.94 -9.35
C VAL A 57 7.50 11.27 -8.55
N LEU A 58 8.02 10.12 -9.00
CA LEU A 58 9.09 9.39 -8.31
C LEU A 58 10.39 10.21 -8.23
N HIS A 59 10.71 10.98 -9.28
CA HIS A 59 11.84 11.90 -9.27
C HIS A 59 11.68 13.01 -8.25
N GLY A 60 10.49 13.61 -8.16
CA GLY A 60 10.17 14.63 -7.16
C GLY A 60 10.27 14.09 -5.74
N MET A 61 9.68 12.91 -5.49
CA MET A 61 9.78 12.23 -4.20
C MET A 61 11.23 11.99 -3.78
N ALA A 62 12.04 11.40 -4.65
CA ALA A 62 13.45 11.17 -4.38
C ALA A 62 14.22 12.49 -4.15
N GLY A 63 13.85 13.56 -4.85
CA GLY A 63 14.39 14.91 -4.64
C GLY A 63 14.00 15.57 -3.31
N SER A 64 12.88 15.14 -2.71
CA SER A 64 12.40 15.59 -1.41
C SER A 64 12.89 14.73 -0.23
N GLY A 65 13.77 13.75 -0.47
CA GLY A 65 14.40 12.94 0.59
C GLY A 65 13.64 11.66 0.96
N TYR A 66 12.60 11.28 0.21
CA TYR A 66 11.98 9.96 0.39
C TYR A 66 12.92 8.86 -0.12
N ASP A 67 12.97 7.72 0.58
CA ASP A 67 13.81 6.58 0.22
C ASP A 67 13.01 5.40 -0.35
N ARG A 68 11.68 5.41 -0.21
CA ARG A 68 10.81 4.30 -0.62
C ARG A 68 9.40 4.72 -1.01
N VAL A 69 8.74 3.81 -1.72
CA VAL A 69 7.37 3.97 -2.19
C VAL A 69 6.61 2.66 -2.06
N TYR A 70 5.37 2.73 -1.60
CA TYR A 70 4.46 1.60 -1.41
C TYR A 70 3.31 1.71 -2.41
N PHE A 71 3.24 0.78 -3.36
CA PHE A 71 2.21 0.77 -4.41
C PHE A 71 1.11 -0.22 -4.06
N SER A 72 -0.13 0.23 -3.91
CA SER A 72 -1.26 -0.68 -3.72
C SER A 72 -1.40 -1.57 -4.95
N VAL A 73 -1.12 -2.86 -4.78
CA VAL A 73 -1.20 -3.87 -5.84
C VAL A 73 -2.34 -4.86 -5.64
N TYR A 74 -2.98 -4.81 -4.47
CA TYR A 74 -4.13 -5.63 -4.09
C TYR A 74 -5.03 -4.81 -3.16
N GLY A 75 -6.11 -4.27 -3.73
CA GLY A 75 -6.97 -3.30 -3.06
C GLY A 75 -8.45 -3.45 -3.40
N TYR A 76 -9.20 -2.37 -3.14
CA TYR A 76 -10.65 -2.30 -3.35
C TYR A 76 -11.04 -2.57 -4.81
N ARG A 77 -10.27 -2.03 -5.76
CA ARG A 77 -10.55 -2.18 -7.19
C ARG A 77 -9.97 -3.46 -7.81
N GLY A 78 -9.42 -4.37 -7.01
CA GLY A 78 -8.81 -5.62 -7.49
C GLY A 78 -7.30 -5.61 -7.33
N GLN A 79 -6.58 -6.21 -8.28
CA GLN A 79 -5.13 -6.31 -8.25
C GLN A 79 -4.47 -5.89 -9.56
N LEU A 80 -3.15 -5.71 -9.53
CA LEU A 80 -2.34 -5.21 -10.65
C LEU A 80 -1.51 -6.30 -11.34
N TYR A 81 -1.89 -7.55 -11.11
CA TYR A 81 -1.24 -8.73 -11.65
C TYR A 81 -2.30 -9.84 -11.77
N PRO A 82 -2.14 -10.76 -12.75
CA PRO A 82 -3.17 -11.75 -13.06
C PRO A 82 -3.37 -12.71 -11.89
N ASN A 83 -4.62 -13.02 -11.55
CA ASN A 83 -4.98 -14.09 -10.61
C ASN A 83 -6.14 -14.93 -11.16
N LYS A 84 -6.05 -16.26 -11.03
CA LYS A 84 -7.06 -17.18 -11.57
C LYS A 84 -8.37 -17.18 -10.77
N GLU A 85 -8.31 -16.92 -9.47
CA GLU A 85 -9.47 -17.01 -8.58
C GLU A 85 -10.26 -15.71 -8.51
N ARG A 86 -9.58 -14.57 -8.56
CA ARG A 86 -10.19 -13.23 -8.53
C ARG A 86 -9.89 -12.53 -9.85
N PRO A 87 -10.84 -12.38 -10.79
CA PRO A 87 -10.59 -11.66 -12.04
C PRO A 87 -10.37 -10.16 -11.76
N ASP A 88 -9.44 -9.56 -12.49
CA ASP A 88 -9.12 -8.13 -12.36
C ASP A 88 -10.31 -7.26 -12.81
N ARG A 89 -10.51 -6.11 -12.15
CA ARG A 89 -11.44 -5.08 -12.65
C ARG A 89 -10.78 -4.16 -13.69
N ILE A 90 -9.47 -4.33 -13.92
CA ILE A 90 -8.68 -3.56 -14.89
C ILE A 90 -8.40 -4.46 -16.09
N PRO A 91 -8.68 -4.03 -17.33
CA PRO A 91 -8.38 -4.83 -18.51
C PRO A 91 -6.89 -5.19 -18.60
N GLU A 92 -6.57 -6.47 -18.77
CA GLU A 92 -5.22 -6.89 -19.10
C GLU A 92 -4.81 -6.33 -20.47
N LEU A 93 -3.84 -5.42 -20.47
CA LEU A 93 -3.25 -4.92 -21.72
C LEU A 93 -2.09 -5.85 -22.15
N PRO A 94 -2.02 -6.29 -23.42
CA PRO A 94 -0.96 -7.16 -23.89
C PRO A 94 0.42 -6.57 -23.60
N PHE A 95 1.33 -7.40 -23.09
CA PHE A 95 2.73 -7.06 -22.77
C PHE A 95 2.94 -6.06 -21.63
N PHE A 96 1.86 -5.61 -20.99
CA PHE A 96 1.94 -4.63 -19.92
C PHE A 96 2.03 -5.29 -18.55
N ARG A 97 3.05 -4.95 -17.77
CA ARG A 97 3.25 -5.44 -16.40
C ARG A 97 3.38 -4.24 -15.47
N PRO A 98 2.26 -3.70 -14.93
CA PRO A 98 2.26 -2.46 -14.16
C PRO A 98 3.28 -2.47 -13.03
N LEU A 99 3.25 -3.54 -12.22
CA LEU A 99 4.15 -3.71 -11.09
C LEU A 99 5.63 -3.71 -11.48
N GLN A 100 5.98 -4.37 -12.60
CA GLN A 100 7.36 -4.41 -13.09
C GLN A 100 7.83 -3.02 -13.55
N SER A 101 6.96 -2.26 -14.22
CA SER A 101 7.27 -0.91 -14.68
C SER A 101 7.49 0.04 -13.51
N MET A 102 6.61 -0.01 -12.50
CA MET A 102 6.74 0.78 -11.28
C MET A 102 8.03 0.47 -10.54
N ALA A 103 8.35 -0.82 -10.34
CA ALA A 103 9.57 -1.23 -9.66
C ALA A 103 10.83 -0.71 -10.37
N LYS A 104 10.89 -0.86 -11.69
CA LYS A 104 12.01 -0.39 -12.50
C LYS A 104 12.18 1.13 -12.41
N GLU A 105 11.09 1.89 -12.52
CA GLU A 105 11.14 3.34 -12.50
C GLU A 105 11.54 3.88 -11.12
N SER A 106 11.02 3.28 -10.04
CA SER A 106 11.43 3.63 -8.68
C SER A 106 12.92 3.40 -8.46
N ARG A 107 13.48 2.26 -8.89
CA ARG A 107 14.92 2.01 -8.79
C ARG A 107 15.75 3.01 -9.58
N ARG A 108 15.28 3.42 -10.76
CA ARG A 108 15.95 4.44 -11.58
C ARG A 108 16.02 5.80 -10.88
N GLN A 109 15.03 6.10 -10.03
CA GLN A 109 15.00 7.29 -9.17
C GLN A 109 15.65 7.07 -7.80
N GLY A 110 16.31 5.94 -7.58
CA GLY A 110 17.01 5.65 -6.32
C GLY A 110 16.10 5.27 -5.15
N LEU A 111 14.81 5.02 -5.41
CA LEU A 111 13.81 4.63 -4.41
C LEU A 111 13.74 3.11 -4.24
N LYS A 112 13.27 2.67 -3.08
CA LYS A 112 12.90 1.27 -2.79
C LYS A 112 11.41 1.05 -3.10
N PRO A 113 11.04 0.30 -4.15
CA PRO A 113 9.64 0.01 -4.46
C PRO A 113 9.11 -1.19 -3.67
N PHE A 114 7.96 -1.02 -3.04
CA PHE A 114 7.24 -2.07 -2.32
C PHE A 114 5.89 -2.35 -2.98
N ALA A 115 5.58 -3.64 -3.11
CA ALA A 115 4.23 -4.10 -3.46
C ALA A 115 3.37 -4.11 -2.20
N TRP A 116 2.44 -3.18 -2.08
CA TRP A 116 1.54 -3.06 -0.92
C TRP A 116 0.28 -3.90 -1.13
N PHE A 117 0.13 -4.91 -0.28
CA PHE A 117 -0.99 -5.85 -0.24
C PHE A 117 -2.09 -5.34 0.70
N GLU A 118 -2.66 -4.19 0.31
CA GLU A 118 -3.55 -3.34 1.11
C GLU A 118 -4.73 -4.07 1.75
N PHE A 119 -5.54 -4.78 0.96
CA PHE A 119 -6.77 -5.38 1.50
C PHE A 119 -6.53 -6.64 2.33
N GLY A 120 -5.35 -7.23 2.31
CA GLY A 120 -5.03 -8.42 3.12
C GLY A 120 -6.07 -9.54 2.99
N LEU A 121 -6.78 -9.81 4.08
CA LEU A 121 -7.85 -10.82 4.16
C LEU A 121 -9.26 -10.24 3.97
N MET A 122 -9.38 -8.92 3.88
CA MET A 122 -10.64 -8.21 3.68
C MET A 122 -11.03 -8.20 2.20
N LEU A 123 -12.33 -8.26 1.92
CA LEU A 123 -12.91 -8.07 0.60
C LEU A 123 -14.20 -7.26 0.70
N PRO A 124 -14.58 -6.52 -0.35
CA PRO A 124 -15.95 -6.06 -0.51
C PRO A 124 -16.91 -7.25 -0.51
N ALA A 125 -18.05 -7.15 0.16
CA ALA A 125 -19.05 -8.23 0.20
C ALA A 125 -19.61 -8.58 -1.18
N ASP A 126 -19.53 -7.64 -2.14
CA ASP A 126 -19.96 -7.85 -3.53
C ASP A 126 -18.86 -8.41 -4.44
N ASP A 127 -17.66 -8.69 -3.92
CA ASP A 127 -16.53 -9.22 -4.69
C ASP A 127 -16.87 -10.58 -5.33
N ALA A 128 -16.34 -10.81 -6.54
CA ALA A 128 -16.57 -12.05 -7.27
C ALA A 128 -16.03 -13.27 -6.53
N LEU A 129 -14.89 -13.12 -5.83
CA LEU A 129 -14.31 -14.20 -5.03
C LEU A 129 -15.21 -14.55 -3.84
N ALA A 130 -15.70 -13.52 -3.12
CA ALA A 130 -16.59 -13.72 -1.97
C ALA A 130 -17.90 -14.41 -2.36
N LYS A 131 -18.46 -14.08 -3.53
CA LYS A 131 -19.67 -14.72 -4.07
C LYS A 131 -19.42 -16.15 -4.53
N LYS A 132 -18.23 -16.43 -5.09
CA LYS A 132 -17.84 -17.75 -5.60
C LYS A 132 -17.56 -18.74 -4.46
N HIS A 133 -16.91 -18.26 -3.40
CA HIS A 133 -16.43 -19.07 -2.28
C HIS A 133 -16.97 -18.57 -0.92
N PRO A 134 -18.29 -18.66 -0.67
CA PRO A 134 -18.88 -18.23 0.60
C PRO A 134 -18.41 -19.09 1.80
N ASP A 135 -17.91 -20.29 1.55
CA ASP A 135 -17.29 -21.21 2.51
C ASP A 135 -15.90 -20.78 2.96
N TRP A 136 -15.22 -19.90 2.21
CA TRP A 136 -13.94 -19.30 2.61
C TRP A 136 -14.09 -18.16 3.62
N LEU A 137 -15.31 -17.70 3.88
CA LEU A 137 -15.58 -16.50 4.68
C LEU A 137 -15.79 -16.83 6.17
N LEU A 138 -15.24 -15.97 7.01
CA LEU A 138 -15.55 -15.97 8.44
C LEU A 138 -17.02 -15.60 8.68
N LYS A 139 -17.59 -16.16 9.75
CA LYS A 139 -18.97 -15.92 10.17
C LYS A 139 -19.00 -15.29 11.55
N LEU A 140 -19.87 -14.31 11.72
CA LEU A 140 -20.25 -13.76 13.01
C LEU A 140 -21.06 -14.79 13.81
N PRO A 141 -21.22 -14.59 15.13
CA PRO A 141 -22.00 -15.49 15.98
C PRO A 141 -23.46 -15.68 15.53
N ASP A 142 -24.04 -14.70 14.84
CA ASP A 142 -25.41 -14.76 14.29
C ASP A 142 -25.50 -15.47 12.92
N GLY A 143 -24.35 -15.93 12.39
CA GLY A 143 -24.24 -16.65 11.12
C GLY A 143 -24.08 -15.75 9.90
N THR A 144 -24.14 -14.42 10.04
CA THR A 144 -23.84 -13.48 8.95
C THR A 144 -22.32 -13.38 8.70
N THR A 145 -21.91 -12.90 7.53
CA THR A 145 -20.49 -12.84 7.13
C THR A 145 -19.97 -11.41 6.92
N ALA A 146 -20.88 -10.44 6.76
CA ALA A 146 -20.53 -9.07 6.39
C ALA A 146 -20.66 -8.12 7.56
N ILE A 147 -19.68 -7.22 7.71
CA ILE A 147 -19.75 -6.06 8.61
C ILE A 147 -19.60 -4.77 7.80
N GLU A 148 -20.25 -3.70 8.27
CA GLU A 148 -20.08 -2.38 7.69
C GLU A 148 -18.72 -1.82 8.11
N ASN A 149 -17.91 -1.46 7.11
CA ASN A 149 -16.62 -0.82 7.32
C ASN A 149 -16.52 0.41 6.41
N THR A 150 -16.58 1.60 6.99
CA THR A 150 -16.44 2.89 6.29
C THR A 150 -17.42 3.08 5.12
N GLY A 151 -18.67 2.66 5.30
CA GLY A 151 -19.74 2.78 4.30
C GLY A 151 -19.78 1.66 3.26
N ILE A 152 -18.94 0.64 3.42
CA ILE A 152 -18.89 -0.52 2.52
C ILE A 152 -19.16 -1.79 3.34
N GLN A 153 -20.01 -2.67 2.82
CA GLN A 153 -20.16 -4.01 3.38
C GLN A 153 -18.94 -4.84 3.04
N THR A 154 -18.28 -5.38 4.05
CA THR A 154 -17.00 -6.07 3.93
C THR A 154 -17.06 -7.44 4.56
N VAL A 155 -16.33 -8.39 3.98
CA VAL A 155 -16.21 -9.78 4.44
C VAL A 155 -14.73 -10.11 4.64
N TRP A 156 -14.45 -11.10 5.48
CA TRP A 156 -13.09 -11.55 5.77
C TRP A 156 -12.89 -13.00 5.38
N LEU A 157 -11.81 -13.27 4.68
CA LEU A 157 -11.33 -14.62 4.38
C LEU A 157 -10.80 -15.28 5.66
N ASP A 158 -11.12 -16.55 5.86
CA ASP A 158 -10.63 -17.34 6.99
C ASP A 158 -9.14 -17.69 6.82
N PRO A 159 -8.23 -17.16 7.66
CA PRO A 159 -6.79 -17.42 7.53
C PRO A 159 -6.41 -18.87 7.79
N ALA A 160 -7.28 -19.66 8.44
CA ALA A 160 -7.06 -21.09 8.67
C ALA A 160 -7.51 -21.96 7.50
N HIS A 161 -8.32 -21.44 6.57
CA HIS A 161 -8.85 -22.22 5.46
C HIS A 161 -7.74 -22.56 4.43
N PRO A 162 -7.46 -23.85 4.13
CA PRO A 162 -6.34 -24.23 3.28
C PRO A 162 -6.34 -23.59 1.88
N GLU A 163 -7.52 -23.43 1.27
CA GLU A 163 -7.63 -22.81 -0.05
C GLU A 163 -7.45 -21.28 0.00
N VAL A 164 -7.80 -20.63 1.12
CA VAL A 164 -7.47 -19.21 1.35
C VAL A 164 -5.96 -19.04 1.44
N GLN A 165 -5.29 -19.92 2.18
CA GLN A 165 -3.82 -19.89 2.27
C GLN A 165 -3.17 -20.09 0.90
N ALA A 166 -3.68 -21.04 0.10
CA ALA A 166 -3.20 -21.26 -1.27
C ALA A 166 -3.46 -20.04 -2.18
N TYR A 167 -4.63 -19.41 -2.05
CA TYR A 167 -4.99 -18.18 -2.73
C TYR A 167 -4.01 -17.05 -2.40
N ILE A 168 -3.75 -16.77 -1.12
CA ILE A 168 -2.77 -15.77 -0.68
C ILE A 168 -1.38 -16.07 -1.23
N LEU A 169 -0.89 -17.31 -1.14
CA LEU A 169 0.41 -17.67 -1.68
C LEU A 169 0.48 -17.52 -3.21
N SER A 170 -0.64 -17.67 -3.91
CA SER A 170 -0.72 -17.39 -5.34
C SER A 170 -0.49 -15.90 -5.65
N HIS A 171 -1.03 -14.98 -4.83
CA HIS A 171 -0.73 -13.55 -4.96
C HIS A 171 0.76 -13.27 -4.75
N MET A 172 1.35 -13.85 -3.71
CA MET A 172 2.79 -13.70 -3.44
C MET A 172 3.63 -14.21 -4.63
N ASN A 173 3.23 -15.32 -5.26
CA ASN A 173 3.91 -15.85 -6.46
C ASN A 173 3.91 -14.85 -7.62
N GLU A 174 2.79 -14.19 -7.86
CA GLU A 174 2.66 -13.23 -8.96
C GLU A 174 3.45 -11.96 -8.68
N ILE A 175 3.39 -11.44 -7.45
CA ILE A 175 4.18 -10.28 -7.02
C ILE A 175 5.69 -10.57 -7.17
N LEU A 176 6.15 -11.76 -6.74
CA LEU A 176 7.56 -12.17 -6.81
C LEU A 176 8.10 -12.32 -8.24
N LYS A 177 7.25 -12.31 -9.28
CA LYS A 177 7.72 -12.28 -10.68
C LYS A 177 8.26 -10.91 -11.08
N ALA A 178 7.88 -9.83 -10.37
CA ALA A 178 8.41 -8.51 -10.62
C ALA A 178 9.83 -8.39 -10.07
N LYS A 179 10.78 -8.15 -10.97
CA LYS A 179 12.16 -7.83 -10.62
C LYS A 179 12.24 -6.43 -10.04
N ASP A 180 13.33 -6.16 -9.33
CA ASP A 180 13.67 -4.83 -8.79
C ASP A 180 12.77 -4.35 -7.64
N LEU A 181 11.80 -5.15 -7.17
CA LEU A 181 11.12 -4.89 -5.91
C LEU A 181 12.11 -4.89 -4.73
N ALA A 182 11.92 -3.96 -3.80
CA ALA A 182 12.59 -3.98 -2.50
C ALA A 182 11.85 -4.89 -1.51
N GLY A 183 10.52 -4.91 -1.60
CA GLY A 183 9.72 -5.65 -0.64
C GLY A 183 8.25 -5.84 -1.01
N ILE A 184 7.57 -6.55 -0.14
CA ILE A 184 6.11 -6.66 -0.07
C ILE A 184 5.69 -6.07 1.27
N GLN A 185 4.68 -5.20 1.28
CA GLN A 185 4.12 -4.68 2.52
C GLN A 185 2.74 -5.27 2.77
N LEU A 186 2.57 -5.88 3.93
CA LEU A 186 1.27 -6.25 4.50
C LEU A 186 0.68 -5.06 5.25
N ASP A 187 -0.64 -4.92 5.27
CA ASP A 187 -1.31 -3.76 5.84
C ASP A 187 -2.00 -4.04 7.19
N ASP A 188 -2.71 -3.06 7.73
CA ASP A 188 -3.61 -3.20 8.86
C ASP A 188 -4.84 -4.08 8.56
N HIS A 189 -5.15 -4.33 7.27
CA HIS A 189 -6.11 -5.37 6.86
C HIS A 189 -5.51 -6.79 6.79
N TRP A 190 -4.22 -6.97 7.08
CA TRP A 190 -3.65 -8.28 7.41
C TRP A 190 -4.05 -8.69 8.84
N ALA A 191 -5.36 -8.71 9.06
CA ALA A 191 -5.98 -8.72 10.38
C ALA A 191 -7.43 -9.20 10.26
N ILE A 192 -8.01 -9.63 11.39
CA ILE A 192 -9.39 -10.13 11.49
C ILE A 192 -10.11 -9.39 12.63
N PRO A 193 -11.21 -8.66 12.37
CA PRO A 193 -12.00 -8.02 13.41
C PRO A 193 -12.37 -8.99 14.54
N ARG A 194 -12.26 -8.55 15.78
CA ARG A 194 -12.57 -9.37 16.98
C ARG A 194 -14.01 -9.85 17.06
N GLU A 195 -14.89 -9.23 16.29
CA GLU A 195 -16.28 -9.64 16.11
C GLU A 195 -16.40 -11.05 15.51
N PHE A 196 -15.42 -11.49 14.72
CA PHE A 196 -15.32 -12.86 14.20
C PHE A 196 -14.68 -13.86 15.19
N GLY A 197 -14.33 -13.42 16.40
CA GLY A 197 -13.72 -14.25 17.45
C GLY A 197 -12.20 -14.15 17.54
N GLU A 198 -11.59 -15.16 18.16
CA GLU A 198 -10.14 -15.24 18.41
C GLU A 198 -9.41 -15.91 17.25
N HIS A 199 -8.58 -15.13 16.54
CA HIS A 199 -7.87 -15.55 15.33
C HIS A 199 -6.37 -15.27 15.34
N ARG A 200 -5.79 -14.83 16.48
CA ARG A 200 -4.36 -14.46 16.55
C ARG A 200 -3.43 -15.60 16.15
N ALA A 201 -3.73 -16.83 16.58
CA ALA A 201 -2.93 -18.00 16.24
C ALA A 201 -2.99 -18.33 14.74
N ALA A 202 -4.18 -18.25 14.13
CA ALA A 202 -4.36 -18.50 12.70
C ALA A 202 -3.65 -17.43 11.85
N LEU A 203 -3.75 -16.16 12.24
CA LEU A 203 -3.02 -15.06 11.60
C LEU A 203 -1.51 -15.25 11.72
N THR A 204 -1.00 -15.60 12.90
CA THR A 204 0.45 -15.86 13.09
C THR A 204 0.93 -17.00 12.20
N ALA A 205 0.18 -18.11 12.14
CA ALA A 205 0.52 -19.24 11.28
C ALA A 205 0.51 -18.86 9.78
N LEU A 206 -0.45 -18.03 9.35
CA LEU A 206 -0.50 -17.53 7.98
C LEU A 206 0.66 -16.58 7.69
N THR A 207 0.99 -15.66 8.60
CA THR A 207 2.14 -14.75 8.48
C THR A 207 3.45 -15.53 8.34
N GLN A 208 3.69 -16.53 9.19
CA GLN A 208 4.85 -17.42 9.07
C GLN A 208 4.90 -18.10 7.69
N LYS A 209 3.77 -18.66 7.24
CA LYS A 209 3.68 -19.33 5.94
C LYS A 209 3.99 -18.39 4.77
N VAL A 210 3.51 -17.15 4.82
CA VAL A 210 3.81 -16.11 3.82
C VAL A 210 5.28 -15.72 3.87
N HIS A 211 5.81 -15.45 5.06
CA HIS A 211 7.22 -15.16 5.28
C HIS A 211 8.11 -16.25 4.68
N ASP A 212 7.93 -17.50 5.07
CA ASP A 212 8.77 -18.62 4.63
C ASP A 212 8.71 -18.80 3.12
N HIS A 213 7.51 -18.67 2.54
CA HIS A 213 7.30 -18.78 1.11
C HIS A 213 7.99 -17.66 0.32
N ILE A 214 8.00 -16.43 0.84
CA ILE A 214 8.72 -15.30 0.26
C ILE A 214 10.23 -15.53 0.37
N LYS A 215 10.73 -15.82 1.58
CA LYS A 215 12.17 -15.96 1.85
C LYS A 215 12.80 -17.15 1.14
N ALA A 216 12.05 -18.25 0.96
CA ALA A 216 12.51 -19.39 0.17
C ALA A 216 12.77 -19.04 -1.30
N LYS A 217 12.13 -17.99 -1.82
CA LYS A 217 12.26 -17.55 -3.22
C LYS A 217 13.21 -16.38 -3.37
N ASN A 218 13.18 -15.46 -2.42
CA ASN A 218 14.05 -14.31 -2.37
C ASN A 218 14.35 -13.95 -0.91
N PRO A 219 15.47 -14.43 -0.32
CA PRO A 219 15.80 -14.18 1.08
C PRO A 219 16.05 -12.69 1.38
N GLU A 220 16.46 -11.92 0.38
CA GLU A 220 16.75 -10.48 0.50
C GLU A 220 15.51 -9.60 0.35
N LEU A 221 14.35 -10.17 -0.01
CA LEU A 221 13.12 -9.40 -0.16
C LEU A 221 12.59 -8.99 1.22
N ILE A 222 12.34 -7.70 1.41
CA ILE A 222 11.81 -7.17 2.67
C ILE A 222 10.32 -7.49 2.76
N LEU A 223 9.89 -8.15 3.84
CA LEU A 223 8.50 -8.26 4.23
C LEU A 223 8.19 -7.16 5.26
N SER A 224 7.57 -6.08 4.80
CA SER A 224 7.16 -4.95 5.63
C SER A 224 5.73 -5.15 6.16
N LEU A 225 5.41 -4.56 7.31
CA LEU A 225 4.05 -4.49 7.85
C LEU A 225 3.68 -3.04 8.17
N SER A 226 2.45 -2.64 7.84
CA SER A 226 1.89 -1.33 8.18
C SER A 226 0.69 -1.46 9.12
N PRO A 227 0.88 -1.75 10.43
CA PRO A 227 -0.23 -2.01 11.33
C PRO A 227 -0.74 -0.72 11.99
N ASN A 228 -1.91 -0.79 12.64
CA ASN A 228 -2.28 0.20 13.65
C ASN A 228 -1.42 0.04 14.93
N ALA A 229 -1.53 0.99 15.87
CA ALA A 229 -0.93 0.89 17.21
C ALA A 229 -1.21 -0.47 17.88
N TYR A 230 -0.19 -1.06 18.51
CA TYR A 230 -0.19 -2.47 18.92
C TYR A 230 -1.43 -2.94 19.67
N ASP A 231 -1.81 -2.25 20.76
CA ASP A 231 -2.95 -2.66 21.57
C ASP A 231 -4.24 -2.63 20.74
N PHE A 232 -4.42 -1.61 19.90
CA PHE A 232 -5.59 -1.53 19.01
C PHE A 232 -5.61 -2.67 17.99
N SER A 233 -4.49 -2.92 17.30
CA SER A 233 -4.35 -3.99 16.32
C SER A 233 -4.66 -5.36 16.93
N ARG A 234 -4.12 -5.62 18.12
CA ARG A 234 -4.32 -6.88 18.85
C ARG A 234 -5.74 -7.02 19.39
N GLU A 235 -6.26 -6.00 20.05
CA GLU A 235 -7.54 -6.05 20.78
C GLU A 235 -8.77 -5.80 19.93
N LYS A 236 -8.63 -5.22 18.73
CA LYS A 236 -9.75 -4.97 17.80
C LYS A 236 -9.68 -5.84 16.57
N TYR A 237 -8.48 -6.27 16.14
CA TYR A 237 -8.30 -6.94 14.85
C TYR A 237 -7.45 -8.22 14.89
N ASN A 238 -7.22 -8.82 16.06
CA ASN A 238 -6.43 -10.06 16.18
C ASN A 238 -5.00 -9.96 15.56
N GLN A 239 -4.50 -8.76 15.24
CA GLN A 239 -3.20 -8.56 14.61
C GLN A 239 -2.14 -8.35 15.71
N ASP A 240 -1.62 -9.47 16.22
CA ASP A 240 -0.65 -9.54 17.32
C ASP A 240 0.79 -9.43 16.77
N TRP A 241 1.14 -8.23 16.28
CA TRP A 241 2.30 -8.05 15.40
C TRP A 241 3.66 -7.90 16.10
N LEU A 242 3.74 -7.50 17.37
CA LEU A 242 5.02 -7.43 18.08
C LEU A 242 5.70 -8.81 18.20
N PRO A 243 4.98 -9.90 18.54
CA PRO A 243 5.54 -11.25 18.44
C PRO A 243 6.08 -11.60 17.05
N TRP A 244 5.44 -11.15 15.97
CA TRP A 244 5.92 -11.39 14.60
C TRP A 244 7.26 -10.71 14.35
N VAL A 245 7.42 -9.47 14.84
CA VAL A 245 8.70 -8.74 14.79
C VAL A 245 9.78 -9.47 15.59
N GLN A 246 9.49 -9.88 16.82
CA GLN A 246 10.44 -10.58 17.69
C GLN A 246 10.89 -11.94 17.12
N GLN A 247 10.01 -12.60 16.37
CA GLN A 247 10.28 -13.88 15.71
C GLN A 247 10.94 -13.72 14.32
N GLY A 248 11.16 -12.48 13.85
CA GLY A 248 11.75 -12.22 12.54
C GLY A 248 10.83 -12.54 11.37
N LEU A 249 9.51 -12.52 11.57
CA LEU A 249 8.52 -12.78 10.50
C LEU A 249 8.24 -11.55 9.64
N VAL A 250 8.69 -10.39 10.08
CA VAL A 250 8.56 -9.10 9.41
C VAL A 250 9.91 -8.41 9.54
N ASP A 251 10.41 -7.83 8.46
CA ASP A 251 11.72 -7.18 8.39
C ASP A 251 11.65 -5.67 8.67
N GLU A 252 10.45 -5.11 8.70
CA GLU A 252 10.21 -3.67 8.83
C GLU A 252 8.77 -3.36 9.28
N VAL A 253 8.58 -2.31 10.10
CA VAL A 253 7.25 -1.88 10.51
C VAL A 253 7.01 -0.39 10.30
N VAL A 254 5.91 -0.01 9.66
CA VAL A 254 5.46 1.39 9.56
C VAL A 254 4.11 1.55 10.26
N ILE A 255 4.10 2.09 11.48
CA ILE A 255 2.88 2.10 12.30
C ILE A 255 1.97 3.25 11.90
N GLN A 256 0.73 2.96 11.57
CA GLN A 256 -0.28 3.93 11.19
C GLN A 256 -0.74 4.77 12.39
N VAL A 257 -0.18 5.97 12.54
CA VAL A 257 -0.55 6.95 13.57
C VAL A 257 -1.40 8.05 12.95
N TYR A 258 -2.58 7.63 12.52
CA TYR A 258 -3.53 8.48 11.82
C TYR A 258 -4.30 9.35 12.81
N ARG A 259 -3.67 10.40 13.33
CA ARG A 259 -4.25 11.31 14.34
C ARG A 259 -4.43 12.74 13.80
N PRO A 260 -5.38 13.50 14.35
CA PRO A 260 -5.72 14.82 13.81
C PRO A 260 -4.75 15.94 14.23
N THR A 261 -4.04 15.79 15.35
CA THR A 261 -3.16 16.84 15.88
C THR A 261 -1.76 16.29 16.22
N PRO A 262 -0.73 17.14 16.21
CA PRO A 262 0.63 16.77 16.62
C PRO A 262 0.69 16.17 18.03
N GLU A 263 -0.09 16.67 18.98
CA GLU A 263 -0.13 16.15 20.36
C GLU A 263 -0.70 14.73 20.40
N ALA A 264 -1.76 14.48 19.62
CA ALA A 264 -2.35 13.14 19.51
C ALA A 264 -1.41 12.16 18.81
N VAL A 265 -0.64 12.61 17.81
CA VAL A 265 0.45 11.83 17.20
C VAL A 265 1.50 11.50 18.27
N ALA A 266 2.04 12.52 18.96
CA ALA A 266 3.06 12.35 20.00
C ALA A 266 2.64 11.37 21.09
N GLN A 267 1.36 11.42 21.50
CA GLN A 267 0.81 10.54 22.52
C GLN A 267 0.64 9.11 22.00
N THR A 268 0.14 8.94 20.77
CA THR A 268 -0.03 7.62 20.18
C THR A 268 1.30 6.92 19.94
N ILE A 269 2.36 7.65 19.54
CA ILE A 269 3.72 7.10 19.37
C ILE A 269 4.22 6.45 20.67
N LYS A 270 3.98 7.06 21.83
CA LYS A 270 4.42 6.52 23.13
C LYS A 270 3.80 5.15 23.46
N THR A 271 2.59 4.90 22.98
CA THR A 271 1.82 3.68 23.28
C THR A 271 1.65 2.78 22.07
N SER A 272 2.35 3.04 20.97
CA SER A 272 2.14 2.34 19.70
C SER A 272 2.81 0.98 19.64
N GLY A 273 3.78 0.72 20.51
CA GLY A 273 4.70 -0.42 20.41
C GLY A 273 5.94 -0.16 19.54
N ILE A 274 6.10 1.06 18.99
CA ILE A 274 7.22 1.38 18.09
C ILE A 274 8.59 1.19 18.74
N GLU A 275 8.77 1.62 19.98
CA GLU A 275 10.07 1.51 20.67
C GLU A 275 10.47 0.06 20.89
N THR A 276 9.50 -0.83 21.16
CA THR A 276 9.74 -2.27 21.23
C THR A 276 10.14 -2.82 19.87
N ALA A 277 9.42 -2.44 18.80
CA ALA A 277 9.70 -2.90 17.45
C ALA A 277 11.07 -2.44 16.93
N ALA A 278 11.47 -1.21 17.25
CA ALA A 278 12.73 -0.60 16.85
C ALA A 278 13.97 -1.33 17.38
N GLN A 279 13.82 -2.18 18.40
CA GLN A 279 14.90 -3.03 18.91
C GLN A 279 15.23 -4.20 17.98
N TYR A 280 14.34 -4.54 17.06
CA TYR A 280 14.44 -5.73 16.20
C TYR A 280 14.54 -5.37 14.72
N VAL A 281 13.79 -4.36 14.27
CA VAL A 281 13.66 -4.01 12.85
C VAL A 281 13.61 -2.50 12.65
N PRO A 282 13.93 -1.99 11.45
CA PRO A 282 13.65 -0.62 11.06
C PRO A 282 12.16 -0.27 11.24
N VAL A 283 11.90 0.94 11.74
CA VAL A 283 10.55 1.42 12.00
C VAL A 283 10.28 2.80 11.41
N GLY A 284 9.01 3.10 11.15
CA GLY A 284 8.54 4.41 10.73
C GLY A 284 7.13 4.71 11.24
N ILE A 285 6.73 5.97 11.20
CA ILE A 285 5.39 6.43 11.56
C ILE A 285 4.60 6.81 10.29
N GLY A 286 3.48 6.13 10.07
CA GLY A 286 2.51 6.50 9.05
C GLY A 286 1.66 7.68 9.50
N LEU A 287 1.62 8.75 8.70
CA LEU A 287 0.77 9.93 8.90
C LEU A 287 -0.26 10.01 7.77
N TYR A 288 -1.47 10.48 8.11
CA TYR A 288 -2.56 10.55 7.14
C TYR A 288 -2.72 11.97 6.56
N THR A 289 -2.69 12.09 5.25
CA THR A 289 -2.80 13.35 4.49
C THR A 289 -4.14 13.52 3.77
N GLY A 290 -5.09 12.59 3.91
CA GLY A 290 -6.40 12.65 3.23
C GLY A 290 -7.48 13.44 3.99
N TYR A 291 -8.71 13.49 3.46
CA TYR A 291 -9.82 14.23 4.08
C TYR A 291 -10.28 13.60 5.40
N ARG A 292 -10.59 14.43 6.40
CA ARG A 292 -11.28 14.01 7.64
C ARG A 292 -12.46 14.91 7.93
N GLN A 293 -13.62 14.30 8.18
CA GLN A 293 -14.85 15.01 8.59
C GLN A 293 -15.21 16.19 7.66
N GLY A 294 -14.96 16.06 6.35
CA GLY A 294 -15.24 17.10 5.35
C GLY A 294 -14.22 18.24 5.28
N GLN A 295 -13.16 18.23 6.10
CA GLN A 295 -12.06 19.19 6.02
C GLN A 295 -10.77 18.49 5.54
N PRO A 296 -10.08 19.04 4.54
CA PRO A 296 -8.74 18.57 4.18
C PRO A 296 -7.73 18.94 5.28
N PHE A 297 -6.67 18.13 5.44
CA PHE A 297 -5.48 18.59 6.18
C PHE A 297 -4.75 19.70 5.42
N THR A 298 -4.12 20.62 6.17
CA THR A 298 -3.23 21.65 5.61
C THR A 298 -1.78 21.15 5.58
N PRO A 299 -0.89 21.67 4.71
CA PRO A 299 0.52 21.27 4.68
C PRO A 299 1.16 21.57 6.03
N ASP A 300 0.93 22.77 6.57
CA ASP A 300 1.41 23.19 7.88
C ASP A 300 1.03 22.21 9.00
N ALA A 301 -0.18 21.63 8.96
CA ALA A 301 -0.61 20.65 9.95
C ALA A 301 0.14 19.31 9.81
N ILE A 302 0.49 18.92 8.58
CA ILE A 302 1.30 17.72 8.32
C ILE A 302 2.76 17.98 8.71
N ASP A 303 3.31 19.14 8.38
CA ASP A 303 4.67 19.54 8.74
C ASP A 303 4.86 19.52 10.27
N GLN A 304 3.89 20.04 11.03
CA GLN A 304 3.91 19.96 12.49
C GLN A 304 3.86 18.52 13.03
N GLN A 305 3.14 17.61 12.36
CA GLN A 305 3.13 16.19 12.74
C GLN A 305 4.46 15.51 12.38
N ILE A 306 5.06 15.85 11.24
CA ILE A 306 6.39 15.38 10.84
C ILE A 306 7.43 15.83 11.87
N GLU A 307 7.42 17.10 12.27
CA GLU A 307 8.31 17.64 13.30
C GLU A 307 8.22 16.84 14.60
N VAL A 308 7.01 16.45 15.02
CA VAL A 308 6.82 15.60 16.20
C VAL A 308 7.44 14.21 16.04
N VAL A 309 7.34 13.61 14.86
CA VAL A 309 7.95 12.29 14.57
C VAL A 309 9.48 12.41 14.58
N GLU A 310 10.01 13.44 13.94
CA GLU A 310 11.46 13.67 13.83
C GLU A 310 12.10 14.04 15.18
N GLN A 311 11.41 14.82 16.02
CA GLN A 311 11.83 15.09 17.41
C GLN A 311 11.94 13.83 18.27
N LYS A 312 11.25 12.75 17.88
CA LYS A 312 11.34 11.42 18.49
C LYS A 312 12.35 10.51 17.82
N ASP A 313 13.13 11.05 16.90
CA ASP A 313 14.18 10.36 16.15
C ASP A 313 13.67 9.23 15.23
N PHE A 314 12.41 9.27 14.82
CA PHE A 314 11.83 8.31 13.87
C PHE A 314 11.72 8.87 12.46
N GLY A 315 11.69 7.97 11.47
CA GLY A 315 11.26 8.29 10.12
C GLY A 315 9.73 8.24 9.97
N TYR A 316 9.21 8.71 8.85
CA TYR A 316 7.77 8.75 8.58
C TYR A 316 7.41 8.25 7.19
N ALA A 317 6.13 7.93 7.00
CA ALA A 317 5.55 7.72 5.68
C ALA A 317 4.18 8.41 5.59
N LEU A 318 3.81 8.91 4.41
CA LEU A 318 2.56 9.65 4.24
C LEU A 318 1.52 8.85 3.44
N PHE A 319 0.30 8.73 3.97
CA PHE A 319 -0.85 8.11 3.32
C PHE A 319 -1.99 9.12 3.13
N SER A 320 -2.40 9.51 1.93
CA SER A 320 -1.95 9.06 0.62
C SER A 320 -1.45 10.23 -0.24
N TRP A 321 -0.49 9.95 -1.12
CA TRP A 321 0.15 10.97 -1.97
C TRP A 321 -0.80 11.69 -2.91
N GLU A 322 -1.87 11.01 -3.34
CA GLU A 322 -2.91 11.51 -4.26
C GLU A 322 -3.36 12.91 -3.84
N TYR A 323 -3.54 13.11 -2.54
CA TYR A 323 -3.99 14.38 -2.02
C TYR A 323 -2.98 15.52 -2.29
N LEU A 324 -1.68 15.24 -2.12
CA LEU A 324 -0.61 16.20 -2.35
C LEU A 324 -0.40 16.48 -3.85
N ALA A 325 -0.44 15.43 -4.69
CA ALA A 325 -0.31 15.58 -6.14
C ALA A 325 -1.50 16.30 -6.77
N LEU A 326 -2.74 15.92 -6.43
CA LEU A 326 -3.94 16.61 -6.90
C LEU A 326 -3.92 18.07 -6.46
N ARG A 327 -3.49 18.36 -5.23
CA ARG A 327 -3.33 19.74 -4.79
C ARG A 327 -2.28 20.48 -5.61
N TYR A 328 -1.10 19.92 -5.86
CA TYR A 328 -0.08 20.57 -6.69
C TYR A 328 -0.60 20.88 -8.11
N LEU A 329 -1.30 19.93 -8.72
CA LEU A 329 -1.89 20.07 -10.05
C LEU A 329 -3.05 21.08 -10.10
N PHE A 330 -3.91 21.14 -9.07
CA PHE A 330 -5.09 22.02 -9.04
C PHE A 330 -4.85 23.37 -8.33
N SER A 331 -3.79 23.53 -7.55
CA SER A 331 -3.36 24.83 -7.00
C SER A 331 -2.59 25.68 -8.02
N ALA A 332 -2.21 25.09 -9.16
CA ALA A 332 -1.70 25.81 -10.33
C ALA A 332 -2.80 26.48 -11.17
N ILE A 333 -4.08 26.36 -10.78
CA ILE A 333 -5.15 27.23 -11.32
C ILE A 333 -5.16 28.51 -10.45
N PRO A 334 -4.74 29.67 -10.99
CA PRO A 334 -4.81 30.91 -10.24
C PRO A 334 -6.27 31.20 -9.87
N LYS A 335 -6.47 31.83 -8.71
CA LYS A 335 -7.73 32.56 -8.46
C LYS A 335 -7.95 33.63 -9.51
#